data_AF-A0A1E4EUR5-F1
#
_entry.id   AF-A0A1E4EUR5-F1
#
_cell.length_a   1.000
_cell.length_b   1.000
_cell.length_c   1.000
_cell.angle_alpha   90.00
_cell.angle_beta   90.00
_cell.angle_gamma   90.00
#
_symmetry.space_group_name_H-M   'P 1'
#
loop_
_entity.id
_entity.type
_entity.pdbx_description
1 polymer ?
#
loop_
_entity_poly.entity_id
_entity_poly.type
_entity_poly.pdbx_seq_one_letter_code
_entity_poly.pdbx_strand_id
1 'polypeptide(L)'
;MNKEHATMRLASLFAALALGLAACGPTQETAAPTTQQPVQIPEIYQARTDTGPNGEPIPIQAVRAAYLNDRNRRQLVPYNGSEAAGTIVVDPYARVLYHVQPGGQAMRYGVAVGRAGLTFEGRATIARKASWPSWRPTDNMLRTEPQLYGQFRNGLPGGMQNPLGSRALYLYQGSVDTYYRIHGTLDPSSIGKATSAGCIRMFNQDVMDLFEQIPTGTQVIVRSQAESVRMEGPMIETPEGYVVPATAVADPAMDPAAAPMAALPMQTAMAPVASAQPVMDPYAAMSAVPAAGSIQPALVSDPFASGAFVSPVESAVPAR
;
A
#
# COMPACT_ATOMS: atom_id res chain seq x y z
N MET A 1 -4.25 -4.55 -112.14
CA MET A 1 -5.27 -3.49 -112.34
C MET A 1 -6.53 -3.92 -111.62
N ASN A 2 -7.07 -3.06 -110.75
CA ASN A 2 -8.40 -3.09 -110.12
C ASN A 2 -8.57 -4.10 -108.95
N LYS A 3 -8.63 -3.63 -107.70
CA LYS A 3 -9.73 -2.93 -106.97
C LYS A 3 -10.70 -3.95 -106.34
N GLU A 4 -10.71 -4.06 -105.00
CA GLU A 4 -11.76 -3.53 -104.09
C GLU A 4 -12.82 -4.64 -103.79
N HIS A 5 -13.43 -4.87 -102.61
CA HIS A 5 -13.65 -4.12 -101.37
C HIS A 5 -13.83 -5.07 -100.16
N ALA A 6 -13.73 -4.44 -98.99
CA ALA A 6 -13.93 -4.93 -97.62
C ALA A 6 -15.24 -5.68 -97.30
N THR A 7 -15.23 -6.52 -96.25
CA THR A 7 -15.95 -6.24 -94.97
C THR A 7 -15.76 -7.35 -93.91
N MET A 8 -14.93 -7.03 -92.92
CA MET A 8 -15.10 -7.18 -91.47
C MET A 8 -16.14 -8.20 -90.94
N ARG A 9 -15.66 -9.29 -90.31
CA ARG A 9 -16.20 -9.81 -89.05
C ARG A 9 -15.07 -10.23 -88.12
N LEU A 10 -14.84 -9.39 -87.11
CA LEU A 10 -14.10 -9.70 -85.89
C LEU A 10 -14.83 -10.81 -85.13
N ALA A 11 -14.16 -11.92 -84.87
CA ALA A 11 -14.38 -12.74 -83.69
C ALA A 11 -13.04 -13.37 -83.31
N SER A 12 -12.41 -12.76 -82.32
CA SER A 12 -11.05 -12.97 -81.86
C SER A 12 -10.85 -14.37 -81.30
N LEU A 13 -9.96 -15.15 -81.91
CA LEU A 13 -9.18 -16.19 -81.25
C LEU A 13 -7.81 -15.61 -80.86
N PHE A 14 -7.23 -16.16 -79.79
CA PHE A 14 -5.90 -15.93 -79.22
C PHE A 14 -5.73 -14.76 -78.25
N ALA A 15 -5.75 -15.08 -76.94
CA ALA A 15 -4.53 -14.99 -76.12
C ALA A 15 -4.77 -15.67 -74.77
N ALA A 16 -4.19 -16.85 -74.61
CA ALA A 16 -3.82 -17.39 -73.31
C ALA A 16 -2.72 -16.49 -72.70
N LEU A 17 -2.53 -16.62 -71.38
CA LEU A 17 -1.44 -16.07 -70.58
C LEU A 17 -1.56 -14.60 -70.14
N ALA A 18 -2.38 -14.37 -69.12
CA ALA A 18 -2.08 -13.36 -68.10
C ALA A 18 -1.96 -14.09 -66.76
N LEU A 19 -0.73 -14.14 -66.26
CA LEU A 19 -0.32 -14.73 -65.00
C LEU A 19 -1.23 -14.26 -63.86
N GLY A 20 -1.77 -15.22 -63.11
CA GLY A 20 -2.30 -14.97 -61.79
C GLY A 20 -1.18 -14.53 -60.86
N LEU A 21 -1.02 -13.23 -60.66
CA LEU A 21 -0.42 -12.71 -59.43
C LEU A 21 -1.45 -12.91 -58.32
N ALA A 22 -1.40 -14.09 -57.70
CA ALA A 22 -1.94 -14.28 -56.37
C ALA A 22 -1.20 -13.30 -55.45
N ALA A 23 -1.86 -12.20 -55.11
CA ALA A 23 -1.38 -11.29 -54.09
C ALA A 23 -1.28 -12.07 -52.77
N CYS A 24 -0.06 -12.46 -52.41
CA CYS A 24 0.28 -12.84 -51.06
C CYS A 24 0.19 -11.57 -50.20
N GLY A 25 -1.02 -11.19 -49.80
CA GLY A 25 -1.18 -10.30 -48.67
C GLY A 25 -0.65 -11.01 -47.43
N PRO A 26 0.15 -10.36 -46.57
CA PRO A 26 0.53 -10.97 -45.31
C PRO A 26 -0.77 -11.34 -44.60
N THR A 27 -0.91 -12.61 -44.24
CA THR A 27 -1.98 -13.05 -43.35
C THR A 27 -1.79 -12.24 -42.08
N GLN A 28 -2.67 -11.27 -41.83
CA GLN A 28 -2.78 -10.70 -40.49
C GLN A 28 -3.23 -11.86 -39.62
N GLU A 29 -2.26 -12.48 -38.96
CA GLU A 29 -2.51 -13.27 -37.77
C GLU A 29 -3.28 -12.34 -36.85
N THR A 30 -4.60 -12.55 -36.80
CA THR A 30 -5.42 -12.05 -35.71
C THR A 30 -4.81 -12.67 -34.47
N ALA A 31 -3.92 -11.93 -33.81
CA ALA A 31 -3.41 -12.30 -32.51
C ALA A 31 -4.64 -12.56 -31.65
N ALA A 32 -4.85 -13.83 -31.28
CA ALA A 32 -5.86 -14.18 -30.30
C ALA A 32 -5.64 -13.27 -29.09
N PRO A 33 -6.70 -12.72 -28.48
CA PRO A 33 -6.54 -11.96 -27.26
C PRO A 33 -5.77 -12.84 -26.30
N THR A 34 -4.55 -12.42 -25.92
CA THR A 34 -3.75 -13.12 -24.92
C THR A 34 -4.65 -13.26 -23.70
N THR A 35 -5.05 -14.49 -23.39
CA THR A 35 -5.72 -14.78 -22.12
C THR A 35 -4.73 -14.37 -21.04
N GLN A 36 -4.96 -13.18 -20.46
CA GLN A 36 -4.19 -12.73 -19.31
C GLN A 36 -4.36 -13.83 -18.25
N GLN A 37 -3.27 -14.53 -17.93
CA GLN A 37 -3.27 -15.45 -16.80
C GLN A 37 -3.83 -14.70 -15.59
N PRO A 38 -4.81 -15.25 -14.87
CA PRO A 38 -5.37 -14.59 -13.71
C PRO A 38 -4.23 -14.28 -12.74
N VAL A 39 -4.11 -13.01 -12.32
CA VAL A 39 -3.06 -12.59 -11.39
C VAL A 39 -3.23 -13.37 -10.10
N GLN A 40 -2.27 -14.27 -9.82
CA GLN A 40 -2.34 -15.13 -8.65
C GLN A 40 -1.97 -14.34 -7.39
N ILE A 41 -2.92 -14.22 -6.47
CA ILE A 41 -2.67 -13.65 -5.14
C ILE A 41 -1.99 -14.73 -4.28
N PRO A 42 -0.80 -14.47 -3.72
CA PRO A 42 -0.13 -15.41 -2.83
C PRO A 42 -1.05 -15.82 -1.68
N GLU A 43 -0.98 -17.09 -1.27
CA GLU A 43 -1.87 -17.67 -0.25
C GLU A 43 -1.97 -16.82 1.02
N ILE A 44 -0.84 -16.28 1.49
CA ILE A 44 -0.81 -15.43 2.68
C ILE A 44 -1.63 -14.14 2.57
N TYR A 45 -1.87 -13.65 1.36
CA TYR A 45 -2.65 -12.44 1.10
C TYR A 45 -4.08 -12.72 0.67
N GLN A 46 -4.50 -13.98 0.65
CA GLN A 46 -5.88 -14.36 0.37
C GLN A 46 -6.81 -13.98 1.52
N ALA A 47 -8.11 -14.11 1.28
CA ALA A 47 -9.13 -13.85 2.29
C ALA A 47 -9.03 -14.90 3.39
N ARG A 48 -9.21 -14.48 4.64
CA ARG A 48 -9.24 -15.38 5.81
C ARG A 48 -10.18 -14.86 6.89
N THR A 49 -10.59 -15.73 7.78
CA THR A 49 -11.45 -15.36 8.92
C THR A 49 -10.61 -15.25 10.19
N ASP A 50 -10.86 -14.21 10.97
CA ASP A 50 -10.29 -14.02 12.30
C ASP A 50 -11.38 -14.06 13.37
N THR A 51 -10.98 -14.18 14.63
CA THR A 51 -11.89 -14.05 15.78
C THR A 51 -11.91 -12.62 16.27
N GLY A 52 -13.09 -12.00 16.27
CA GLY A 52 -13.33 -10.64 16.74
C GLY A 52 -13.36 -10.52 18.26
N PRO A 53 -13.47 -9.28 18.79
CA PRO A 53 -13.42 -8.99 20.23
C PRO A 53 -14.42 -9.79 21.09
N ASN A 54 -15.58 -10.18 20.56
CA ASN A 54 -16.62 -10.91 21.29
C ASN A 54 -16.75 -12.38 20.83
N GLY A 55 -15.73 -12.91 20.14
CA GLY A 55 -15.71 -14.28 19.62
C GLY A 55 -16.39 -14.45 18.26
N GLU A 56 -16.92 -13.37 17.67
CA GLU A 56 -17.56 -13.40 16.36
C GLU A 56 -16.55 -13.59 15.22
N PRO A 57 -16.91 -14.27 14.13
CA PRO A 57 -16.05 -14.37 12.96
C PRO A 57 -15.98 -13.03 12.23
N ILE A 58 -14.78 -12.53 11.98
CA ILE A 58 -14.53 -11.33 11.17
C ILE A 58 -13.82 -11.72 9.86
N PRO A 59 -14.41 -11.43 8.69
CA PRO A 59 -13.79 -11.72 7.41
C PRO A 59 -12.73 -10.66 7.06
N ILE A 60 -11.48 -11.08 6.95
CA ILE A 60 -10.38 -10.29 6.38
C ILE A 60 -10.36 -10.53 4.87
N GLN A 61 -10.59 -9.45 4.11
CA GLN A 61 -10.60 -9.51 2.65
C GLN A 61 -9.20 -9.78 2.09
N ALA A 62 -9.15 -10.44 0.93
CA ALA A 62 -7.90 -10.63 0.20
C ALA A 62 -7.28 -9.28 -0.17
N VAL A 63 -5.96 -9.16 -0.10
CA VAL A 63 -5.27 -7.98 -0.61
C VAL A 63 -5.34 -8.00 -2.13
N ARG A 64 -5.84 -6.90 -2.72
CA ARG A 64 -5.91 -6.75 -4.18
C ARG A 64 -4.51 -6.87 -4.76
N ALA A 65 -4.35 -7.65 -5.83
CA ALA A 65 -3.06 -7.87 -6.47
C ALA A 65 -2.34 -6.57 -6.90
N ALA A 66 -3.10 -5.52 -7.25
CA ALA A 66 -2.58 -4.21 -7.58
C ALA A 66 -1.76 -3.53 -6.46
N TYR A 67 -1.92 -3.97 -5.20
CA TYR A 67 -1.18 -3.43 -4.05
C TYR A 67 0.02 -4.31 -3.66
N LEU A 68 0.16 -5.48 -4.28
CA LEU A 68 1.19 -6.47 -4.00
C LEU A 68 2.36 -6.33 -5.00
N ASN A 69 3.11 -5.25 -4.87
CA ASN A 69 4.40 -5.11 -5.57
C ASN A 69 5.54 -5.79 -4.79
N ASP A 70 6.70 -5.92 -5.41
CA ASP A 70 7.88 -6.58 -4.81
C ASP A 70 8.31 -5.97 -3.48
N ARG A 71 8.14 -4.65 -3.33
CA ARG A 71 8.59 -3.94 -2.14
C ARG A 71 7.62 -4.09 -0.98
N ASN A 72 6.31 -4.16 -1.29
CA ASN A 72 5.25 -4.16 -0.31
C ASN A 72 4.82 -5.54 0.15
N ARG A 73 4.98 -6.57 -0.69
CA ARG A 73 4.78 -7.95 -0.27
C ARG A 73 5.90 -8.35 0.69
N ARG A 74 5.57 -9.20 1.68
CA ARG A 74 6.56 -9.74 2.59
C ARG A 74 7.52 -10.66 1.85
N GLN A 75 8.80 -10.56 2.16
CA GLN A 75 9.85 -11.34 1.51
C GLN A 75 10.93 -11.70 2.51
N LEU A 76 11.42 -12.93 2.45
CA LEU A 76 12.66 -13.30 3.12
C LEU A 76 13.83 -12.70 2.34
N VAL A 77 14.64 -11.89 3.01
CA VAL A 77 15.78 -11.19 2.40
C VAL A 77 17.05 -11.37 3.24
N PRO A 78 18.24 -11.23 2.63
CA PRO A 78 19.46 -11.05 3.40
C PRO A 78 19.36 -9.85 4.34
N TYR A 79 19.89 -9.97 5.55
CA TYR A 79 19.90 -8.93 6.55
C TYR A 79 21.32 -8.56 6.92
N ASN A 80 21.72 -7.34 6.54
CA ASN A 80 23.08 -6.83 6.72
C ASN A 80 23.24 -6.02 8.02
N GLY A 81 22.21 -6.00 8.87
CA GLY A 81 22.25 -5.35 10.19
C GLY A 81 23.03 -6.15 11.22
N SER A 82 23.27 -5.53 12.38
CA SER A 82 23.97 -6.13 13.52
C SER A 82 23.03 -6.70 14.59
N GLU A 83 21.73 -6.48 14.40
CA GLU A 83 20.67 -6.81 15.31
C GLU A 83 20.49 -8.33 15.44
N ALA A 84 20.18 -8.80 16.65
CA ALA A 84 19.99 -10.22 16.91
C ALA A 84 18.65 -10.75 16.34
N ALA A 85 18.60 -12.05 16.05
CA ALA A 85 17.36 -12.71 15.65
C ALA A 85 16.23 -12.50 16.67
N GLY A 86 15.00 -12.33 16.17
CA GLY A 86 13.82 -11.94 16.94
C GLY A 86 13.64 -10.42 17.10
N THR A 87 14.63 -9.62 16.74
CA THR A 87 14.50 -8.15 16.77
C THR A 87 13.58 -7.65 15.65
N ILE A 88 12.77 -6.64 15.94
CA ILE A 88 12.05 -5.86 14.92
C ILE A 88 12.86 -4.61 14.59
N VAL A 89 13.11 -4.37 13.31
CA VAL A 89 13.74 -3.13 12.84
C VAL A 89 12.78 -2.41 11.90
N VAL A 90 12.39 -1.19 12.25
CA VAL A 90 11.54 -0.33 11.44
C VAL A 90 12.41 0.70 10.76
N ASP A 91 12.29 0.78 9.44
CA ASP A 91 12.91 1.83 8.63
C ASP A 91 11.80 2.70 8.02
N PRO A 92 11.41 3.81 8.68
CA PRO A 92 10.29 4.61 8.22
C PRO A 92 10.60 5.37 6.91
N TYR A 93 11.87 5.61 6.60
CA TYR A 93 12.29 6.34 5.40
C TYR A 93 12.35 5.43 4.18
N ALA A 94 12.78 4.18 4.35
CA ALA A 94 12.68 3.15 3.32
C ALA A 94 11.28 2.51 3.27
N ARG A 95 10.41 2.78 4.24
CA ARG A 95 9.03 2.24 4.37
C ARG A 95 9.00 0.72 4.40
N VAL A 96 9.91 0.15 5.19
CA VAL A 96 10.02 -1.29 5.42
C VAL A 96 10.14 -1.61 6.91
N LEU A 97 9.68 -2.78 7.29
CA LEU A 97 9.89 -3.38 8.60
C LEU A 97 10.57 -4.73 8.42
N TYR A 98 11.57 -5.01 9.24
CA TYR A 98 12.30 -6.28 9.26
C TYR A 98 12.00 -7.02 10.57
N HIS A 99 11.60 -8.28 10.46
CA HIS A 99 11.68 -9.24 11.56
C HIS A 99 12.95 -10.07 11.35
N VAL A 100 13.98 -9.79 12.16
CA VAL A 100 15.31 -10.40 12.00
C VAL A 100 15.24 -11.88 12.32
N GLN A 101 15.79 -12.71 11.43
CA GLN A 101 15.82 -14.15 11.54
C GLN A 101 17.26 -14.66 11.70
N PRO A 102 17.46 -15.90 12.19
CA PRO A 102 18.77 -16.54 12.18
C PRO A 102 19.35 -16.64 10.77
N GLY A 103 20.67 -16.84 10.66
CA GLY A 103 21.34 -17.08 9.37
C GLY A 103 21.56 -15.83 8.52
N GLY A 104 21.54 -14.64 9.12
CA GLY A 104 21.78 -13.38 8.38
C GLY A 104 20.62 -13.02 7.46
N GLN A 105 19.39 -13.35 7.85
CA GLN A 105 18.18 -13.09 7.08
C GLN A 105 17.18 -12.27 7.90
N ALA A 106 16.20 -11.70 7.21
CA ALA A 106 15.04 -11.08 7.85
C ALA A 106 13.80 -11.29 6.97
N MET A 107 12.64 -11.47 7.60
CA MET A 107 11.38 -11.26 6.91
C MET A 107 11.16 -9.76 6.80
N ARG A 108 11.24 -9.22 5.58
CA ARG A 108 10.93 -7.82 5.28
C ARG A 108 9.44 -7.70 4.96
N TYR A 109 8.81 -6.66 5.48
CA TYR A 109 7.44 -6.24 5.19
C TYR A 109 7.45 -4.83 4.63
N GLY A 110 6.63 -4.54 3.63
CA GLY A 110 6.34 -3.14 3.30
C GLY A 110 5.41 -2.53 4.32
N VAL A 111 5.60 -1.25 4.60
CA VAL A 111 4.75 -0.52 5.55
C VAL A 111 4.30 0.81 4.96
N ALA A 112 3.15 1.29 5.42
CA ALA A 112 2.81 2.71 5.28
C ALA A 112 3.32 3.46 6.50
N VAL A 113 3.77 4.70 6.30
CA VAL A 113 4.32 5.53 7.38
C VAL A 113 3.52 6.81 7.46
N GLY A 114 2.86 7.04 8.59
CA GLY A 114 2.20 8.32 8.85
C GLY A 114 3.14 9.35 9.45
N ARG A 115 2.70 10.60 9.59
CA ARG A 115 3.51 11.67 10.20
C ARG A 115 4.05 11.32 11.58
N ALA A 116 3.24 10.64 12.41
CA ALA A 116 3.67 10.18 13.74
C ALA A 116 4.71 9.04 13.67
N GLY A 117 4.82 8.35 12.52
CA GLY A 117 5.85 7.33 12.28
C GLY A 117 7.27 7.90 12.20
N LEU A 118 7.42 9.23 12.12
CA LEU A 118 8.70 9.94 12.07
C LEU A 118 9.06 10.65 13.38
N THR A 119 8.22 10.59 14.42
CA THR A 119 8.46 11.32 15.68
C THR A 119 9.28 10.54 16.69
N PHE A 120 9.72 9.33 16.33
CA PHE A 120 10.46 8.44 17.20
C PHE A 120 11.56 7.72 16.42
N GLU A 121 12.75 7.68 17.02
CA GLU A 121 13.90 6.89 16.56
C GLU A 121 14.60 6.28 17.77
N GLY A 122 15.36 5.21 17.53
CA GLY A 122 16.10 4.48 18.56
C GLY A 122 15.41 3.22 19.07
N ARG A 123 15.72 2.84 20.30
CA ARG A 123 15.34 1.54 20.89
C ARG A 123 14.04 1.64 21.67
N ALA A 124 13.19 0.64 21.51
CA ALA A 124 11.97 0.42 22.29
C ALA A 124 11.68 -1.08 22.45
N THR A 125 10.70 -1.44 23.26
CA THR A 125 10.22 -2.82 23.41
C THR A 125 8.72 -2.90 23.20
N ILE A 126 8.24 -4.02 22.65
CA ILE A 126 6.80 -4.29 22.57
C ILE A 126 6.31 -4.73 23.96
N ALA A 127 5.78 -3.81 24.76
CA ALA A 127 5.30 -4.14 26.11
C ALA A 127 3.80 -4.50 26.15
N ARG A 128 3.04 -4.13 25.10
CA ARG A 128 1.63 -4.50 24.96
C ARG A 128 1.32 -4.89 23.52
N LYS A 129 0.43 -5.87 23.40
CA LYS A 129 -0.11 -6.42 22.17
C LYS A 129 -1.64 -6.46 22.30
N ALA A 130 -2.36 -6.03 21.28
CA ALA A 130 -3.82 -6.14 21.25
C ALA A 130 -4.32 -6.69 19.90
N SER A 131 -5.20 -7.68 19.97
CA SER A 131 -6.06 -8.09 18.85
C SER A 131 -7.30 -7.20 18.80
N TRP A 132 -7.66 -6.75 17.60
CA TRP A 132 -8.78 -5.83 17.37
C TRP A 132 -8.80 -4.67 18.38
N PRO A 133 -7.73 -3.85 18.41
CA PRO A 133 -7.60 -2.78 19.39
C PRO A 133 -8.71 -1.75 19.25
N SER A 134 -9.11 -1.11 20.35
CA SER A 134 -9.85 0.15 20.30
C SER A 134 -8.93 1.28 19.81
N TRP A 135 -9.53 2.33 19.27
CA TRP A 135 -8.79 3.51 18.81
C TRP A 135 -9.52 4.79 19.22
N ARG A 136 -8.77 5.81 19.64
CA ARG A 136 -9.26 7.17 19.81
C ARG A 136 -8.30 8.13 19.11
N PRO A 137 -8.80 9.16 18.42
CA PRO A 137 -7.95 10.25 17.96
C PRO A 137 -7.16 10.85 19.13
N THR A 138 -5.92 11.29 18.86
CA THR A 138 -5.15 12.05 19.84
C THR A 138 -5.78 13.41 20.08
N ASP A 139 -5.47 14.05 21.20
CA ASP A 139 -6.01 15.37 21.51
C ASP A 139 -5.51 16.43 20.51
N ASN A 140 -4.28 16.26 19.99
CA ASN A 140 -3.79 17.08 18.90
C ASN A 140 -4.64 16.93 17.63
N MET A 141 -4.97 15.70 17.22
CA MET A 141 -5.84 15.47 16.06
C MET A 141 -7.22 16.09 16.24
N LEU A 142 -7.82 15.98 17.44
CA LEU A 142 -9.11 16.60 17.76
C LEU A 142 -9.04 18.14 17.74
N ARG A 143 -7.87 18.71 18.06
CA ARG A 143 -7.64 20.16 18.07
C ARG A 143 -7.36 20.72 16.68
N THR A 144 -6.55 20.04 15.87
CA THR A 144 -6.08 20.53 14.57
C THR A 144 -7.02 20.18 13.42
N GLU A 145 -7.71 19.04 13.51
CA GLU A 145 -8.60 18.53 12.46
C GLU A 145 -9.95 18.07 13.06
N PRO A 146 -10.66 18.92 13.85
CA PRO A 146 -11.91 18.57 14.51
C PRO A 146 -13.02 18.13 13.54
N GLN A 147 -13.04 18.66 12.32
CA GLN A 147 -13.99 18.30 11.27
C GLN A 147 -13.83 16.84 10.80
N LEU A 148 -12.63 16.27 10.89
CA LEU A 148 -12.37 14.88 10.52
C LEU A 148 -12.51 13.95 11.74
N TYR A 149 -11.94 14.34 12.87
CA TYR A 149 -11.81 13.45 14.04
C TYR A 149 -12.85 13.67 15.14
N GLY A 150 -13.57 14.80 15.12
CA GLY A 150 -14.47 15.19 16.22
C GLY A 150 -15.55 14.15 16.51
N GLN A 151 -16.09 13.51 15.46
CA GLN A 151 -17.07 12.43 15.57
C GLN A 151 -16.53 11.19 16.30
N PHE A 152 -15.21 10.98 16.31
CA PHE A 152 -14.55 9.84 16.94
C PHE A 152 -13.96 10.17 18.31
N ARG A 153 -14.32 11.31 18.92
CA ARG A 153 -13.78 11.75 20.23
C ARG A 153 -13.92 10.69 21.33
N ASN A 154 -15.01 9.92 21.30
CA ASN A 154 -15.28 8.86 22.27
C ASN A 154 -14.65 7.51 21.89
N GLY A 155 -13.84 7.50 20.83
CA GLY A 155 -13.18 6.32 20.31
C GLY A 155 -14.07 5.44 19.43
N LEU A 156 -13.42 4.47 18.80
CA LEU A 156 -14.00 3.38 18.05
C LEU A 156 -13.64 2.07 18.76
N PRO A 157 -14.61 1.14 18.90
CA PRO A 157 -14.30 -0.19 19.38
C PRO A 157 -13.38 -0.94 18.39
N GLY A 158 -12.88 -2.08 18.83
CA GLY A 158 -12.21 -3.03 17.93
C GLY A 158 -13.15 -3.52 16.84
N GLY A 159 -12.61 -3.76 15.64
CA GLY A 159 -13.35 -4.33 14.52
C GLY A 159 -12.93 -3.76 13.17
N MET A 160 -13.66 -4.16 12.12
CA MET A 160 -13.32 -3.83 10.73
C MET A 160 -13.27 -2.33 10.42
N GLN A 161 -14.01 -1.50 11.17
CA GLN A 161 -14.05 -0.05 10.98
C GLN A 161 -12.94 0.69 11.75
N ASN A 162 -12.09 -0.03 12.49
CA ASN A 162 -11.05 0.60 13.29
C ASN A 162 -9.79 0.91 12.45
N PRO A 163 -9.27 2.15 12.48
CA PRO A 163 -8.11 2.53 11.68
C PRO A 163 -6.80 1.83 12.10
N LEU A 164 -6.75 1.20 13.27
CA LEU A 164 -5.62 0.37 13.70
C LEU A 164 -5.65 -1.04 13.08
N GLY A 165 -6.75 -1.43 12.42
CA GLY A 165 -6.88 -2.72 11.77
C GLY A 165 -6.94 -3.91 12.74
N SER A 166 -6.46 -5.06 12.30
CA SER A 166 -6.63 -6.34 13.01
C SER A 166 -5.78 -6.49 14.27
N ARG A 167 -4.57 -5.91 14.31
CA ARG A 167 -3.64 -6.00 15.44
C ARG A 167 -2.92 -4.68 15.67
N ALA A 168 -2.51 -4.44 16.92
CA ALA A 168 -1.56 -3.38 17.27
C ALA A 168 -0.49 -3.86 18.24
N LEU A 169 0.74 -3.41 17.99
CA LEU A 169 1.93 -3.58 18.82
C LEU A 169 2.31 -2.21 19.38
N TYR A 170 2.37 -2.11 20.71
CA TYR A 170 2.59 -0.85 21.42
C TYR A 170 4.04 -0.81 21.92
N LEU A 171 4.77 0.22 21.49
CA LEU A 171 6.19 0.37 21.78
C LEU A 171 6.39 1.22 23.04
N TYR A 172 7.29 0.75 23.90
CA TYR A 172 7.61 1.37 25.17
C TYR A 172 9.12 1.60 25.29
N GLN A 173 9.50 2.65 26.01
CA GLN A 173 10.85 2.87 26.52
C GLN A 173 10.84 2.69 28.04
N GLY A 174 11.35 1.55 28.51
CA GLY A 174 11.14 1.14 29.89
C GLY A 174 9.64 0.99 30.17
N SER A 175 9.12 1.76 31.13
CA SER A 175 7.70 1.79 31.49
C SER A 175 6.88 2.86 30.76
N VAL A 176 7.48 3.66 29.89
CA VAL A 176 6.83 4.80 29.24
C VAL A 176 6.34 4.41 27.84
N ASP A 177 5.05 4.62 27.57
CA ASP A 177 4.48 4.46 26.23
C ASP A 177 5.01 5.56 25.30
N THR A 178 5.58 5.15 24.17
CA THR A 178 6.17 6.07 23.18
C THR A 178 5.13 6.78 22.31
N TYR A 179 3.86 6.40 22.42
CA TYR A 179 2.82 6.75 21.46
C TYR A 179 3.06 6.24 20.01
N TYR A 180 4.10 5.43 19.81
CA TYR A 180 4.43 4.74 18.56
C TYR A 180 3.80 3.35 18.47
N ARG A 181 3.25 3.00 17.31
CA ARG A 181 2.55 1.72 17.10
C ARG A 181 2.92 1.11 15.77
N ILE A 182 3.02 -0.20 15.75
CA ILE A 182 2.98 -1.01 14.53
C ILE A 182 1.61 -1.67 14.51
N HIS A 183 0.82 -1.41 13.48
CA HIS A 183 -0.58 -1.83 13.45
C HIS A 183 -1.05 -2.22 12.05
N GLY A 184 -2.23 -2.81 11.96
CA GLY A 184 -2.89 -3.13 10.69
C GLY A 184 -3.39 -1.90 9.96
N THR A 185 -4.28 -2.08 8.99
CA THR A 185 -4.85 -0.95 8.26
C THR A 185 -6.24 -1.27 7.74
N LEU A 186 -7.09 -0.26 7.71
CA LEU A 186 -8.35 -0.28 6.97
C LEU A 186 -8.14 -0.07 5.45
N ASP A 187 -7.03 0.58 5.09
CA ASP A 187 -6.69 0.91 3.72
C ASP A 187 -5.42 0.16 3.28
N PRO A 188 -5.55 -1.02 2.64
CA PRO A 188 -4.40 -1.76 2.13
C PRO A 188 -3.69 -1.04 0.98
N SER A 189 -4.33 -0.07 0.30
CA SER A 189 -3.69 0.68 -0.79
C SER A 189 -2.63 1.68 -0.33
N SER A 190 -2.61 1.96 0.98
CA SER A 190 -1.63 2.84 1.64
C SER A 190 -0.25 2.19 1.85
N ILE A 191 -0.16 0.86 1.85
CA ILE A 191 1.10 0.17 2.14
C ILE A 191 2.18 0.56 1.12
N GLY A 192 3.39 0.84 1.60
CA GLY A 192 4.52 1.37 0.81
C GLY A 192 4.52 2.88 0.60
N LYS A 193 3.53 3.60 1.15
CA LYS A 193 3.33 5.05 0.93
C LYS A 193 3.44 5.86 2.22
N ALA A 194 3.63 7.17 2.07
CA ALA A 194 3.42 8.11 3.17
C ALA A 194 1.92 8.30 3.41
N THR A 195 1.52 8.51 4.66
CA THR A 195 0.13 8.81 5.04
C THR A 195 0.06 10.04 5.94
N SER A 196 -1.10 10.69 6.02
CA SER A 196 -1.29 11.91 6.81
C SER A 196 -1.26 11.66 8.33
N ALA A 197 -1.63 10.46 8.76
CA ALA A 197 -1.84 10.12 10.17
C ALA A 197 -1.45 8.68 10.50
N GLY A 198 -1.16 8.41 11.77
CA GLY A 198 -0.77 7.10 12.26
C GLY A 198 0.76 6.90 12.27
N CYS A 199 1.19 5.79 12.87
CA CYS A 199 2.61 5.45 13.00
C CYS A 199 3.00 4.53 11.84
N ILE A 200 3.07 3.22 12.08
CA ILE A 200 3.47 2.22 11.08
C ILE A 200 2.30 1.30 10.78
N ARG A 201 1.84 1.31 9.52
CA ARG A 201 0.74 0.47 9.05
C ARG A 201 1.26 -0.70 8.24
N MET A 202 0.69 -1.87 8.47
CA MET A 202 0.96 -3.10 7.74
C MET A 202 -0.34 -3.63 7.12
N PHE A 203 -0.24 -4.51 6.12
CA PHE A 203 -1.39 -5.33 5.74
C PHE A 203 -1.90 -6.11 6.97
N ASN A 204 -3.22 -6.29 7.08
CA ASN A 204 -3.81 -6.98 8.23
C ASN A 204 -3.27 -8.42 8.36
N GLN A 205 -3.09 -9.11 7.23
CA GLN A 205 -2.50 -10.45 7.19
C GLN A 205 -1.07 -10.47 7.76
N ASP A 206 -0.25 -9.49 7.37
CA ASP A 206 1.14 -9.40 7.81
C ASP A 206 1.27 -9.07 9.30
N VAL A 207 0.51 -8.08 9.80
CA VAL A 207 0.56 -7.74 11.23
C VAL A 207 0.02 -8.86 12.11
N MET A 208 -1.00 -9.60 11.64
CA MET A 208 -1.53 -10.76 12.36
C MET A 208 -0.48 -11.85 12.47
N ASP A 209 0.17 -12.21 11.37
CA ASP A 209 1.20 -13.24 11.39
C ASP A 209 2.39 -12.81 12.25
N LEU A 210 2.82 -11.56 12.15
CA LEU A 210 3.88 -11.00 12.98
C LEU A 210 3.50 -11.00 14.46
N PHE A 211 2.25 -10.64 14.76
CA PHE A 211 1.70 -10.63 16.11
C PHE A 211 1.78 -12.02 16.76
N GLU A 212 1.45 -13.09 16.06
CA GLU A 212 1.56 -14.45 16.63
C GLU A 212 3.01 -14.90 16.81
N GLN A 213 3.92 -14.45 15.94
CA GLN A 213 5.32 -14.87 15.96
C GLN A 213 6.14 -14.26 17.11
N ILE A 214 5.84 -13.03 17.52
CA ILE A 214 6.71 -12.28 18.45
C ILE A 214 6.12 -12.21 19.87
N PRO A 215 6.91 -12.47 20.92
CA PRO A 215 6.46 -12.31 22.30
C PRO A 215 6.44 -10.83 22.73
N THR A 216 5.71 -10.54 23.81
CA THR A 216 5.92 -9.30 24.58
C THR A 216 7.36 -9.24 25.09
N GLY A 217 7.95 -8.05 25.13
CA GLY A 217 9.37 -7.82 25.44
C GLY A 217 10.29 -7.83 24.20
N THR A 218 9.75 -8.15 23.02
CA THR A 218 10.51 -8.09 21.76
C THR A 218 11.13 -6.70 21.56
N GLN A 219 12.44 -6.68 21.28
CA GLN A 219 13.18 -5.47 20.98
C GLN A 219 12.73 -4.89 19.64
N VAL A 220 12.53 -3.57 19.62
CA VAL A 220 12.28 -2.79 18.42
C VAL A 220 13.37 -1.73 18.26
N ILE A 221 13.88 -1.56 17.06
CA ILE A 221 14.78 -0.47 16.68
C ILE A 221 14.12 0.30 15.55
N VAL A 222 13.90 1.60 15.75
CA VAL A 222 13.39 2.51 14.72
C VAL A 222 14.56 3.33 14.21
N ARG A 223 14.89 3.19 12.93
CA ARG A 223 16.05 3.83 12.31
C ARG A 223 15.82 5.33 12.13
N SER A 224 16.86 6.10 12.42
CA SER A 224 17.00 7.49 11.98
C SER A 224 17.16 7.57 10.46
N GLN A 225 17.02 8.77 9.89
CA GLN A 225 17.24 8.99 8.46
C GLN A 225 18.68 8.64 8.04
N ALA A 226 19.67 9.01 8.87
CA ALA A 226 21.08 8.73 8.58
C ALA A 226 21.37 7.22 8.56
N GLU A 227 20.77 6.47 9.49
CA GLU A 227 20.87 5.00 9.50
C GLU A 227 20.18 4.37 8.30
N SER A 228 19.01 4.87 7.91
CA SER A 228 18.30 4.42 6.71
C SER A 228 19.17 4.60 5.46
N VAL A 229 19.74 5.80 5.26
CA VAL A 229 20.64 6.07 4.12
C VAL A 229 21.86 5.15 4.12
N ARG A 230 22.42 4.85 5.30
CA ARG A 230 23.55 3.92 5.42
C ARG A 230 23.19 2.48 5.06
N MET A 231 21.99 2.03 5.44
CA MET A 231 21.58 0.63 5.31
C MET A 231 20.90 0.33 3.97
N GLU A 232 20.04 1.24 3.50
CA GLU A 232 19.18 1.06 2.33
C GLU A 232 19.62 1.95 1.15
N GLY A 233 20.50 2.92 1.39
CA GLY A 233 20.84 3.97 0.43
C GLY A 233 19.83 5.12 0.42
N PRO A 234 20.08 6.17 -0.39
CA PRO A 234 19.13 7.24 -0.60
C PRO A 234 17.85 6.70 -1.26
N MET A 235 16.70 7.11 -0.75
CA MET A 235 15.38 6.72 -1.24
C MET A 235 14.74 7.87 -2.02
N ILE A 236 14.09 7.56 -3.14
CA ILE A 236 13.32 8.51 -3.95
C ILE A 236 11.85 8.10 -3.91
N GLU A 237 10.98 9.09 -3.68
CA GLU A 237 9.54 8.90 -3.80
C GLU A 237 9.10 8.99 -5.26
N THR A 238 8.37 7.99 -5.73
CA THR A 238 7.81 7.93 -7.09
C THR A 238 6.53 8.78 -7.15
N PRO A 239 6.08 9.19 -8.36
CA PRO A 239 4.81 9.91 -8.52
C PRO A 239 3.59 9.17 -7.94
N GLU A 240 3.63 7.84 -7.89
CA GLU A 240 2.59 6.98 -7.32
C GLU A 240 2.64 6.92 -5.78
N GLY A 241 3.60 7.63 -5.17
CA GLY A 241 3.81 7.73 -3.74
C GLY A 241 4.54 6.55 -3.12
N TYR A 242 5.15 5.66 -3.91
CA TYR A 242 6.04 4.62 -3.37
C TYR A 242 7.44 5.17 -3.16
N VAL A 243 8.28 4.46 -2.41
CA VAL A 243 9.72 4.76 -2.34
C VAL A 243 10.52 3.67 -3.03
N VAL A 244 11.58 4.06 -3.73
CA VAL A 244 12.53 3.14 -4.37
C VAL A 244 13.97 3.62 -4.12
N PRO A 245 14.97 2.71 -4.09
CA PRO A 245 16.37 3.13 -4.00
C PRO A 245 16.72 4.06 -5.16
N ALA A 246 17.45 5.14 -4.91
CA ALA A 246 17.84 6.09 -5.96
C ALA A 246 18.66 5.43 -7.08
N THR A 247 19.41 4.37 -6.74
CA THR A 247 20.16 3.55 -7.69
C THR A 247 19.27 2.83 -8.70
N ALA A 248 18.03 2.48 -8.33
CA ALA A 248 17.09 1.84 -9.24
C ALA A 248 16.53 2.81 -10.30
N VAL A 249 16.51 4.12 -10.01
CA VAL A 249 16.05 5.16 -10.94
C VAL A 249 17.17 5.57 -11.92
N ALA A 250 18.43 5.37 -11.55
CA ALA A 250 19.58 5.64 -12.41
C ALA A 250 19.91 4.51 -13.40
N ASP A 251 19.21 3.37 -13.30
CA ASP A 251 19.36 2.25 -14.22
C ASP A 251 18.56 2.53 -15.52
N PRO A 252 19.21 2.65 -16.70
CA PRO A 252 18.52 2.91 -17.96
C PRO A 252 17.52 1.80 -18.37
N ALA A 253 17.53 0.64 -17.70
CA ALA A 253 16.52 -0.39 -17.85
C ALA A 253 15.14 0.01 -17.28
N MET A 254 15.08 1.06 -16.46
CA MET A 254 13.87 1.64 -15.89
C MET A 254 13.57 3.00 -16.53
N ASP A 255 13.75 3.09 -17.86
CA ASP A 255 13.24 4.22 -18.66
C ASP A 255 11.69 4.19 -18.65
N PRO A 256 10.99 5.18 -18.08
CA PRO A 256 9.53 5.23 -18.11
C PRO A 256 8.97 5.41 -19.54
N ALA A 257 9.82 5.67 -20.54
CA ALA A 257 9.44 5.78 -21.95
C ALA A 257 9.44 4.45 -22.74
N ALA A 258 9.87 3.32 -22.14
CA ALA A 258 9.96 2.03 -22.85
C ALA A 258 8.66 1.19 -22.84
N ALA A 259 7.51 1.77 -22.48
CA ALA A 259 6.22 1.19 -22.85
C ALA A 259 5.97 1.45 -24.35
N PRO A 260 5.52 0.47 -25.16
CA PRO A 260 5.21 0.72 -26.55
C PRO A 260 4.02 1.69 -26.61
N MET A 261 4.32 2.95 -26.93
CA MET A 261 3.35 3.99 -27.23
C MET A 261 2.61 3.57 -28.51
N ALA A 262 1.44 2.95 -28.35
CA ALA A 262 0.45 2.89 -29.42
C ALA A 262 -0.01 4.33 -29.68
N ALA A 263 0.51 4.93 -30.74
CA ALA A 263 0.16 6.27 -31.18
C ALA A 263 -1.33 6.34 -31.53
N LEU A 264 -2.12 6.99 -30.68
CA LEU A 264 -3.40 7.57 -31.05
C LEU A 264 -3.16 9.02 -31.50
N PRO A 265 -3.81 9.49 -32.59
CA PRO A 265 -3.58 10.84 -33.08
C PRO A 265 -4.13 11.86 -32.08
N MET A 266 -3.28 12.81 -31.69
CA MET A 266 -3.67 13.95 -30.86
C MET A 266 -4.61 14.86 -31.64
N GLN A 267 -5.81 15.07 -31.11
CA GLN A 267 -6.60 16.26 -31.39
C GLN A 267 -6.44 17.24 -30.23
N THR A 268 -5.88 18.38 -30.58
CA THR A 268 -5.55 19.51 -29.72
C THR A 268 -6.82 20.16 -29.17
N ALA A 269 -6.99 20.14 -27.85
CA ALA A 269 -7.80 21.12 -27.14
C ALA A 269 -7.13 21.39 -25.79
N MET A 270 -6.43 22.52 -25.69
CA MET A 270 -5.90 23.02 -24.42
C MET A 270 -7.06 23.57 -23.58
N ALA A 271 -7.27 23.01 -22.40
CA ALA A 271 -8.01 23.65 -21.31
C ALA A 271 -7.06 23.83 -20.11
N PRO A 272 -7.19 24.92 -19.33
CA PRO A 272 -6.22 25.26 -18.30
C PRO A 272 -6.29 24.27 -17.14
N VAL A 273 -5.11 23.88 -16.63
CA VAL A 273 -4.95 23.04 -15.45
C VAL A 273 -5.35 23.85 -14.22
N ALA A 274 -6.47 23.49 -13.61
CA ALA A 274 -6.86 23.97 -12.29
C ALA A 274 -6.20 23.12 -11.19
N SER A 275 -5.45 23.80 -10.32
CA SER A 275 -5.14 23.55 -8.91
C SER A 275 -5.32 22.14 -8.30
N ALA A 276 -4.25 21.68 -7.63
CA ALA A 276 -4.19 20.84 -6.43
C ALA A 276 -5.40 19.93 -6.14
N GLN A 277 -5.22 18.63 -6.38
CA GLN A 277 -6.17 17.61 -5.91
C GLN A 277 -6.22 17.63 -4.37
N PRO A 278 -7.42 17.64 -3.75
CA PRO A 278 -7.55 17.64 -2.30
C PRO A 278 -7.09 16.30 -1.71
N VAL A 279 -6.50 16.37 -0.52
CA VAL A 279 -6.19 15.21 0.32
C VAL A 279 -7.51 14.46 0.57
N MET A 280 -7.63 13.22 0.07
CA MET A 280 -8.80 12.37 0.30
C MET A 280 -9.00 12.16 1.80
N ASP A 281 -10.21 12.44 2.31
CA ASP A 281 -10.62 12.06 3.67
C ASP A 281 -10.86 10.54 3.71
N PRO A 282 -10.01 9.75 4.37
CA PRO A 282 -10.18 8.30 4.45
C PRO A 282 -11.43 7.88 5.27
N TYR A 283 -12.09 8.83 5.95
CA TYR A 283 -13.31 8.62 6.73
C TYR A 283 -14.58 9.07 5.98
N ALA A 284 -14.48 9.60 4.76
CA ALA A 284 -15.63 10.15 4.02
C ALA A 284 -16.74 9.12 3.78
N ALA A 285 -16.37 7.85 3.53
CA ALA A 285 -17.32 6.75 3.32
C ALA A 285 -18.05 6.30 4.59
N MET A 286 -17.67 6.81 5.78
CA MET A 286 -18.25 6.46 7.08
C MET A 286 -19.44 7.37 7.45
N SER A 287 -19.74 8.39 6.63
CA SER A 287 -20.83 9.36 6.84
C SER A 287 -22.24 8.80 6.59
N ALA A 288 -22.37 7.53 6.18
CA ALA A 288 -23.65 6.91 5.86
C ALA A 288 -23.89 5.66 6.73
N VAL A 289 -24.38 5.86 7.95
CA VAL A 289 -25.00 4.79 8.74
C VAL A 289 -26.38 5.27 9.21
N PRO A 290 -27.49 4.57 8.88
CA PRO A 290 -28.79 4.87 9.45
C PRO A 290 -28.80 4.45 10.93
N ALA A 291 -29.49 5.21 11.77
CA ALA A 291 -29.60 4.95 13.21
C ALA A 291 -30.06 3.50 13.49
N ALA A 292 -29.18 2.67 14.05
CA ALA A 292 -29.52 1.34 14.53
C ALA A 292 -29.91 1.40 16.02
N GLY A 293 -31.03 0.77 16.33
CA GLY A 293 -31.70 0.81 17.63
C GLY A 293 -30.87 0.30 18.81
N SER A 294 -31.28 0.77 19.99
CA SER A 294 -30.74 0.49 21.31
C SER A 294 -30.53 -1.00 21.59
N ILE A 295 -29.27 -1.43 21.68
CA ILE A 295 -28.86 -2.66 22.35
C ILE A 295 -27.89 -2.28 23.47
N GLN A 296 -28.19 -2.75 24.68
CA GLN A 296 -27.42 -2.47 25.88
C GLN A 296 -26.02 -3.10 25.80
N PRO A 297 -24.94 -2.37 26.09
CA PRO A 297 -23.60 -2.93 26.12
C PRO A 297 -23.36 -3.71 27.42
N ALA A 298 -22.98 -4.98 27.29
CA ALA A 298 -22.34 -5.73 28.37
C ALA A 298 -20.92 -5.16 28.57
N LEU A 299 -20.65 -4.71 29.79
CA LEU A 299 -19.44 -4.02 30.21
C LEU A 299 -18.27 -4.99 30.29
N VAL A 300 -17.31 -4.89 29.36
CA VAL A 300 -15.92 -5.24 29.65
C VAL A 300 -15.25 -3.93 30.08
N SER A 301 -14.89 -3.82 31.35
CA SER A 301 -14.28 -2.62 31.92
C SER A 301 -12.87 -2.43 31.39
N ASP A 302 -12.71 -1.50 30.44
CA ASP A 302 -11.42 -0.91 30.09
C ASP A 302 -11.09 0.20 31.11
N PRO A 303 -10.09 0.02 31.99
CA PRO A 303 -9.75 0.99 33.02
C PRO A 303 -9.16 2.30 32.47
N PHE A 304 -8.96 2.43 31.15
CA PHE A 304 -8.46 3.66 30.52
C PHE A 304 -9.47 4.37 29.62
N ALA A 305 -10.72 3.88 29.54
CA ALA A 305 -11.80 4.58 28.84
C ALA A 305 -12.27 5.87 29.55
N SER A 306 -11.89 6.08 30.82
CA SER A 306 -12.40 7.17 31.67
C SER A 306 -11.32 8.12 32.23
N GLY A 307 -10.05 7.99 31.82
CA GLY A 307 -8.97 8.85 32.30
C GLY A 307 -8.70 10.02 31.37
N ALA A 308 -9.13 11.22 31.74
CA ALA A 308 -8.56 12.45 31.17
C ALA A 308 -7.08 12.54 31.60
N PHE A 309 -6.17 12.17 30.71
CA PHE A 309 -4.74 12.28 30.96
C PHE A 309 -4.10 13.21 29.93
N VAL A 310 -3.65 14.37 30.42
CA VAL A 310 -2.89 15.36 29.66
C VAL A 310 -1.45 14.84 29.55
N SER A 311 -0.93 14.75 28.33
CA SER A 311 0.44 14.30 28.08
C SER A 311 1.46 15.32 28.61
N PRO A 312 2.51 14.93 29.38
CA PRO A 312 3.49 15.87 29.93
C PRO A 312 4.55 16.38 28.94
N VAL A 313 4.47 16.03 27.65
CA VAL A 313 5.50 16.39 26.65
C VAL A 313 5.24 17.77 26.01
N GLU A 314 4.22 18.50 26.46
CA GLU A 314 3.82 19.81 25.89
C GLU A 314 4.49 21.02 26.58
N SER A 315 5.76 20.88 26.99
CA SER A 315 6.55 22.00 27.54
C SER A 315 8.01 21.96 27.09
N ALA A 316 8.27 22.19 25.80
CA ALA A 316 9.57 22.68 25.32
C ALA A 316 9.54 23.11 23.84
N VAL A 317 8.79 24.15 23.49
CA VAL A 317 9.12 25.00 22.32
C VAL A 317 8.74 26.45 22.67
N PRO A 318 9.70 27.38 22.87
CA PRO A 318 9.38 28.78 23.00
C PRO A 318 9.00 29.35 21.63
N ALA A 319 7.89 30.10 21.61
CA ALA A 319 7.43 30.82 20.43
C ALA A 319 8.50 31.83 19.96
N ARG A 320 8.76 31.82 18.65
CA ARG A 320 9.25 32.97 17.88
C ARG A 320 8.42 33.08 16.62
#